data_AF-A0A1W9MZM7-F1
#
_entry.id   AF-A0A1W9MZM7-F1
#
_cell.length_a   1.000
_cell.length_b   1.000
_cell.length_c   1.000
_cell.angle_alpha   90.00
_cell.angle_beta   90.00
_cell.angle_gamma   90.00
#
_symmetry.space_group_name_H-M   'P 1'
#
loop_
_entity.id
_entity.type
_entity.pdbx_description
1 polymer ?
#
loop_
_entity_poly.entity_id
_entity_poly.type
_entity_poly.pdbx_seq_one_letter_code
_entity_poly.pdbx_strand_id
1 'polypeptide(L)'
;RSKDALMPAETEYKGKKYRIARKPTVLEYEDMLFGWLVESGVTSNSVIYVKNQVTVGIGTGEQDRVGVAEIARDKAYRKLADRYCFEAHAIPYNDLKDQDKKAEIDRRVAEEKGGLIGSAMVSDAFFPFRDGVDVGIREGISAVIQPGGSENDYQSIEACNEADVTMVYTGQRSFKH
;
A
#
# COMPACT_ATOMS: atom_id res chain seq x y z
N ARG A 1 16.01 -9.02 3.50
CA ARG A 1 15.56 -9.69 4.76
C ARG A 1 14.86 -10.99 4.37
N SER A 2 14.95 -12.04 5.19
CA SER A 2 14.15 -13.28 4.97
C SER A 2 12.77 -13.16 5.62
N LYS A 3 11.84 -14.02 5.21
CA LYS A 3 10.48 -14.13 5.78
C LYS A 3 10.47 -14.26 7.31
N ASP A 4 11.46 -14.96 7.86
CA ASP A 4 11.58 -15.21 9.30
C ASP A 4 11.89 -13.96 10.13
N ALA A 5 12.31 -12.86 9.48
CA ALA A 5 12.57 -11.58 10.12
C ALA A 5 11.32 -10.67 10.21
N LEU A 6 10.18 -11.08 9.63
CA LEU A 6 8.92 -10.33 9.70
C LEU A 6 8.03 -10.89 10.81
N MET A 7 7.61 -10.02 11.71
CA MET A 7 6.79 -10.40 12.87
C MET A 7 5.32 -10.11 12.57
N PRO A 8 4.38 -11.04 12.77
CA PRO A 8 2.95 -10.69 12.76
C PRO A 8 2.68 -9.53 13.71
N ALA A 9 1.88 -8.56 13.28
CA ALA A 9 1.62 -7.36 14.08
C ALA A 9 0.96 -7.69 15.42
N GLU A 10 1.55 -7.18 16.50
CA GLU A 10 1.09 -7.36 17.86
C GLU A 10 1.47 -6.15 18.72
N THR A 11 0.54 -5.68 19.56
CA THR A 11 0.79 -4.61 20.54
C THR A 11 -0.09 -4.78 21.77
N GLU A 12 0.21 -4.03 22.84
CA GLU A 12 -0.61 -3.95 24.04
C GLU A 12 -1.05 -2.50 24.27
N TYR A 13 -2.35 -2.29 24.50
CA TYR A 13 -2.92 -0.99 24.80
C TYR A 13 -3.89 -1.09 25.97
N LYS A 14 -3.64 -0.31 27.03
CA LYS A 14 -4.44 -0.29 28.27
C LYS A 14 -4.70 -1.69 28.86
N GLY A 15 -3.67 -2.55 28.87
CA GLY A 15 -3.76 -3.92 29.41
C GLY A 15 -4.51 -4.92 28.51
N LYS A 16 -4.97 -4.51 27.32
CA LYS A 16 -5.55 -5.39 26.31
C LYS A 16 -4.52 -5.64 25.20
N LYS A 17 -4.35 -6.91 24.84
CA LYS A 17 -3.46 -7.35 23.78
C LYS A 17 -4.20 -7.35 22.44
N TYR A 18 -3.57 -6.80 21.42
CA TYR A 18 -4.08 -6.72 20.05
C TYR A 18 -3.11 -7.45 19.13
N ARG A 19 -3.62 -8.31 18.26
CA ARG A 19 -2.83 -9.10 17.31
C ARG A 19 -3.57 -9.19 15.99
N ILE A 20 -2.81 -9.22 14.89
CA ILE A 20 -3.36 -9.56 13.58
C ILE A 20 -3.99 -10.96 13.59
N ALA A 21 -5.19 -11.08 13.02
CA ALA A 21 -6.01 -12.29 13.08
C ALA A 21 -5.50 -13.40 12.17
N ARG A 22 -5.03 -13.06 10.97
CA ARG A 22 -4.48 -14.02 10.00
C ARG A 22 -3.00 -13.79 9.72
N LYS A 23 -2.32 -14.86 9.33
CA LYS A 23 -0.94 -14.79 8.83
C LYS A 23 -0.94 -14.45 7.34
N PRO A 24 0.13 -13.81 6.82
CA PRO A 24 0.27 -13.62 5.40
C PRO A 24 0.44 -14.93 4.64
N THR A 25 -0.10 -14.95 3.43
CA THR A 25 0.16 -15.98 2.42
C THR A 25 1.59 -15.87 1.87
N VAL A 26 2.03 -16.86 1.10
CA VAL A 26 3.37 -16.84 0.49
C VAL A 26 3.54 -15.63 -0.43
N LEU A 27 2.56 -15.35 -1.30
CA LEU A 27 2.59 -14.22 -2.22
C LEU A 27 2.59 -12.87 -1.48
N GLU A 28 1.77 -12.73 -0.42
CA GLU A 28 1.78 -11.51 0.39
C GLU A 28 3.14 -11.29 1.07
N TYR A 29 3.80 -12.34 1.55
CA TYR A 29 5.15 -12.23 2.09
C TYR A 29 6.16 -11.79 1.03
N GLU A 30 6.09 -12.35 -0.18
CA GLU A 30 6.97 -11.98 -1.30
C GLU A 30 6.78 -10.52 -1.71
N ASP A 31 5.53 -10.06 -1.82
CA ASP A 31 5.19 -8.67 -2.15
C ASP A 31 5.66 -7.70 -1.07
N MET A 32 5.42 -8.01 0.21
CA MET A 32 5.89 -7.18 1.32
C MET A 32 7.43 -7.11 1.40
N LEU A 33 8.12 -8.23 1.17
CA LEU A 33 9.59 -8.27 1.17
C LEU A 33 10.18 -7.51 -0.02
N PHE A 34 9.59 -7.68 -1.21
CA PHE A 34 9.97 -6.91 -2.39
C PHE A 34 9.75 -5.41 -2.16
N GLY A 35 8.56 -5.03 -1.69
CA GLY A 35 8.25 -3.63 -1.40
C GLY A 35 9.16 -3.03 -0.35
N TRP A 36 9.48 -3.76 0.73
CA TRP A 36 10.43 -3.30 1.73
C TRP A 36 11.85 -3.10 1.17
N LEU A 37 12.28 -3.94 0.23
CA LEU A 37 13.55 -3.74 -0.47
C LEU A 37 13.52 -2.47 -1.33
N VAL A 38 12.45 -2.24 -2.08
CA VAL A 38 12.26 -1.01 -2.87
C VAL A 38 12.25 0.22 -1.96
N GLU A 39 11.53 0.16 -0.84
CA GLU A 39 11.39 1.24 0.15
C GLU A 39 12.74 1.76 0.64
N SER A 40 13.74 0.88 0.81
CA SER A 40 15.10 1.28 1.21
C SER A 40 15.79 2.22 0.20
N GLY A 41 15.31 2.26 -1.04
CA GLY A 41 15.78 3.15 -2.10
C GLY A 41 15.02 4.46 -2.21
N VAL A 42 13.81 4.56 -1.64
CA VAL A 42 12.87 5.69 -1.80
C VAL A 42 13.11 6.74 -0.72
N THR A 43 12.95 8.02 -1.06
CA THR A 43 13.07 9.14 -0.12
C THR A 43 11.85 9.22 0.79
N SER A 44 12.08 9.41 2.08
CA SER A 44 11.03 9.52 3.10
C SER A 44 10.28 10.87 3.03
N ASN A 45 9.05 10.96 3.53
CA ASN A 45 8.17 9.85 3.94
C ASN A 45 7.64 9.13 2.70
N SER A 46 7.50 7.80 2.75
CA SER A 46 7.00 7.01 1.62
C SER A 46 5.96 5.94 1.99
N VAL A 47 5.13 5.65 0.97
CA VAL A 47 4.20 4.51 0.92
C VAL A 47 4.26 3.91 -0.48
N ILE A 48 4.39 2.59 -0.57
CA ILE A 48 4.41 1.85 -1.82
C ILE A 48 3.28 0.81 -1.81
N TYR A 49 2.59 0.67 -2.94
CA TYR A 49 1.74 -0.49 -3.21
C TYR A 49 2.47 -1.45 -4.14
N VAL A 50 2.51 -2.73 -3.77
CA VAL A 50 3.18 -3.80 -4.52
C VAL A 50 2.21 -4.93 -4.81
N LYS A 51 2.22 -5.47 -6.02
CA LYS A 51 1.45 -6.66 -6.38
C LYS A 51 2.27 -7.53 -7.34
N ASN A 52 2.37 -8.83 -7.05
CA ASN A 52 3.15 -9.77 -7.86
C ASN A 52 4.61 -9.31 -8.08
N GLN A 53 5.23 -8.79 -7.03
CA GLN A 53 6.59 -8.24 -7.00
C GLN A 53 6.83 -7.10 -8.00
N VAL A 54 5.78 -6.33 -8.31
CA VAL A 54 5.83 -5.12 -9.13
C VAL A 54 5.24 -3.96 -8.34
N THR A 55 5.87 -2.78 -8.42
CA THR A 55 5.31 -1.57 -7.83
C THR A 55 4.10 -1.08 -8.63
N VAL A 56 2.96 -0.98 -7.97
CA VAL A 56 1.71 -0.47 -8.56
C VAL A 56 1.64 1.05 -8.40
N GLY A 57 2.09 1.57 -7.26
CA GLY A 57 2.15 3.01 -6.98
C GLY A 57 3.18 3.33 -5.90
N ILE A 58 3.86 4.48 -6.03
CA ILE A 58 4.89 4.95 -5.08
C ILE A 58 4.61 6.41 -4.70
N GLY A 59 4.22 6.63 -3.45
CA GLY A 59 4.12 7.94 -2.81
C GLY A 59 5.41 8.27 -2.09
N THR A 60 5.87 9.52 -2.22
CA THR A 60 7.07 10.03 -1.55
C THR A 60 6.98 11.54 -1.42
N GLY A 61 7.67 12.11 -0.43
CA GLY A 61 7.93 13.55 -0.33
C GLY A 61 6.89 14.37 0.43
N GLU A 62 5.94 13.72 1.09
CA GLU A 62 4.93 14.40 1.91
C GLU A 62 5.28 14.46 3.39
N GLN A 63 4.68 15.44 4.07
CA GLN A 63 4.89 15.65 5.50
C GLN A 63 4.03 14.71 6.38
N ASP A 64 2.85 14.33 5.90
CA ASP A 64 1.93 13.45 6.62
C ASP A 64 1.73 12.09 5.94
N ARG A 65 1.31 11.11 6.73
CA ARG A 65 1.26 9.70 6.32
C ARG A 65 0.02 9.36 5.48
N VAL A 66 -1.07 10.09 5.66
CA VAL A 66 -2.30 9.89 4.89
C VAL A 66 -2.09 10.43 3.48
N GLY A 67 -1.58 11.65 3.35
CA GLY A 67 -1.27 12.29 2.08
C GLY A 67 -0.32 11.47 1.22
N VAL A 68 0.76 10.90 1.79
CA VAL A 68 1.66 10.04 1.01
C VAL A 68 0.98 8.75 0.52
N ALA A 69 0.10 8.16 1.32
CA ALA A 69 -0.66 6.97 0.93
C ALA A 69 -1.67 7.28 -0.18
N GLU A 70 -2.31 8.45 -0.13
CA GLU A 70 -3.22 8.95 -1.17
C GLU A 70 -2.47 9.25 -2.47
N ILE A 71 -1.29 9.85 -2.40
CA ILE A 71 -0.44 10.08 -3.58
C ILE A 71 -0.02 8.76 -4.22
N ALA A 72 0.33 7.75 -3.42
CA ALA A 72 0.67 6.42 -3.91
C ALA A 72 -0.53 5.79 -4.65
N ARG A 73 -1.74 5.92 -4.10
CA ARG A 73 -3.01 5.48 -4.73
C ARG A 73 -3.25 6.22 -6.04
N ASP A 74 -3.20 7.55 -6.04
CA ASP A 74 -3.51 8.36 -7.22
C ASP A 74 -2.51 8.12 -8.37
N LYS A 75 -1.26 7.79 -8.03
CA LYS A 75 -0.29 7.34 -9.03
C LYS A 75 -0.65 5.97 -9.62
N ALA A 76 -1.13 5.03 -8.82
CA ALA A 76 -1.58 3.72 -9.32
C ALA A 76 -2.71 3.88 -10.35
N TYR A 77 -3.73 4.70 -10.04
CA TYR A 77 -4.84 4.99 -10.96
C TYR A 77 -4.34 5.60 -12.28
N ARG A 78 -3.50 6.64 -12.21
CA ARG A 78 -2.94 7.28 -13.41
C ARG A 78 -2.11 6.33 -14.26
N LYS A 79 -1.27 5.50 -13.63
CA LYS A 79 -0.42 4.54 -14.34
C LYS A 79 -1.22 3.43 -15.00
N LEU A 80 -2.30 2.97 -14.37
CA LEU A 80 -3.20 2.01 -14.99
C LEU A 80 -3.94 2.62 -16.18
N ALA A 81 -4.42 3.86 -16.07
CA ALA A 81 -5.05 4.59 -17.18
C ALA A 81 -4.10 4.78 -18.37
N ASP A 82 -2.86 5.20 -18.11
CA ASP A 82 -1.80 5.30 -19.12
C ASP A 82 -1.57 3.96 -19.83
N ARG A 83 -1.48 2.86 -19.06
CA ARG A 83 -1.28 1.51 -19.61
C ARG A 83 -2.45 1.09 -20.51
N TYR A 84 -3.69 1.25 -20.07
CA TYR A 84 -4.87 0.88 -20.86
C TYR A 84 -5.02 1.72 -22.11
N CYS A 85 -4.74 3.02 -22.04
CA CYS A 85 -4.71 3.86 -23.23
C CYS A 85 -3.65 3.38 -24.23
N PHE A 86 -2.45 3.05 -23.75
CA PHE A 86 -1.39 2.57 -24.62
C PHE A 86 -1.71 1.20 -25.24
N GLU A 87 -2.22 0.25 -24.44
CA GLU A 87 -2.61 -1.08 -24.92
C GLU A 87 -3.75 -1.03 -25.96
N ALA A 88 -4.72 -0.12 -25.79
CA ALA A 88 -5.89 -0.02 -26.67
C ALA A 88 -5.67 0.90 -27.89
N HIS A 89 -4.84 1.94 -27.74
CA HIS A 89 -4.76 3.04 -28.71
C HIS A 89 -3.33 3.41 -29.13
N ALA A 90 -2.30 2.75 -28.57
CA ALA A 90 -0.89 3.01 -28.85
C ALA A 90 -0.44 4.47 -28.63
N ILE A 91 -1.15 5.20 -27.77
CA ILE A 91 -0.84 6.58 -27.37
C ILE A 91 -0.91 6.76 -25.85
N PRO A 92 -0.21 7.73 -25.25
CA PRO A 92 -0.37 8.09 -23.85
C PRO A 92 -1.79 8.57 -23.53
N TYR A 93 -2.27 8.35 -22.30
CA TYR A 93 -3.62 8.76 -21.90
C TYR A 93 -3.83 10.29 -22.00
N ASN A 94 -2.79 11.06 -21.71
CA ASN A 94 -2.83 12.52 -21.85
C ASN A 94 -3.08 12.99 -23.28
N ASP A 95 -2.65 12.21 -24.28
CA ASP A 95 -2.78 12.55 -25.70
C ASP A 95 -4.12 12.07 -26.31
N LEU A 96 -4.86 11.22 -25.60
CA LEU A 96 -6.19 10.76 -26.02
C LEU A 96 -7.21 11.91 -25.91
N LYS A 97 -7.68 12.43 -27.04
CA LYS A 97 -8.63 13.57 -27.07
C LYS A 97 -10.10 13.14 -27.00
N ASP A 98 -10.39 11.91 -27.42
CA ASP A 98 -11.72 11.32 -27.45
C ASP A 98 -12.22 11.09 -26.00
N GLN A 99 -13.29 11.81 -25.63
CA GLN A 99 -13.80 11.80 -24.26
C GLN A 99 -14.54 10.51 -23.90
N ASP A 100 -15.19 9.87 -24.87
CA ASP A 100 -15.94 8.64 -24.62
C ASP A 100 -14.96 7.49 -24.35
N LYS A 101 -13.86 7.42 -25.12
CA LYS A 101 -12.78 6.46 -24.87
C LYS A 101 -12.07 6.71 -23.55
N LYS A 102 -11.85 7.98 -23.18
CA LYS A 102 -11.31 8.33 -21.86
C LYS A 102 -12.22 7.86 -20.74
N ALA A 103 -13.51 8.15 -20.83
CA ALA A 103 -14.49 7.73 -19.82
C ALA A 103 -14.58 6.20 -19.69
N GLU A 104 -14.43 5.45 -20.78
CA GLU A 104 -14.35 3.99 -20.75
C GLU A 104 -13.11 3.48 -19.99
N ILE A 105 -11.94 4.05 -20.29
CA ILE A 105 -10.69 3.72 -19.57
C ILE A 105 -10.82 4.06 -18.09
N ASP A 106 -11.31 5.26 -17.76
CA ASP A 106 -11.44 5.72 -16.38
C ASP A 106 -12.41 4.85 -15.58
N ARG A 107 -13.53 4.44 -16.19
CA ARG A 107 -14.48 3.51 -15.57
C ARG A 107 -13.80 2.18 -15.25
N ARG A 108 -13.07 1.61 -16.21
CA ARG A 108 -12.34 0.35 -16.01
C ARG A 108 -11.27 0.47 -14.92
N VAL A 109 -10.50 1.55 -14.92
CA VAL A 109 -9.48 1.83 -13.89
C VAL A 109 -10.12 1.93 -12.50
N ALA A 110 -11.27 2.59 -12.40
CA ALA A 110 -12.01 2.73 -11.15
C ALA A 110 -12.59 1.40 -10.64
N GLU A 111 -13.12 0.56 -11.54
CA GLU A 111 -13.59 -0.80 -11.21
C GLU A 111 -12.46 -1.68 -10.67
N GLU A 112 -11.26 -1.54 -11.24
CA GLU A 112 -10.06 -2.27 -10.82
C GLU A 112 -9.29 -1.58 -9.69
N LYS A 113 -9.79 -0.44 -9.16
CA LYS A 113 -9.16 0.37 -8.12
C LYS A 113 -7.71 0.73 -8.40
N GLY A 114 -7.41 1.16 -9.63
CA GLY A 114 -6.04 1.45 -10.05
C GLY A 114 -5.10 0.23 -10.01
N GLY A 115 -5.65 -0.99 -9.97
CA GLY A 115 -4.89 -2.23 -9.87
C GLY A 115 -4.50 -2.62 -8.44
N LEU A 116 -4.99 -1.90 -7.43
CA LEU A 116 -4.58 -2.05 -6.03
C LEU A 116 -5.22 -3.23 -5.31
N ILE A 117 -6.32 -3.81 -5.83
CA ILE A 117 -6.99 -4.95 -5.20
C ILE A 117 -6.00 -6.10 -5.02
N GLY A 118 -5.86 -6.59 -3.79
CA GLY A 118 -4.94 -7.66 -3.41
C GLY A 118 -3.45 -7.27 -3.39
N SER A 119 -3.12 -5.98 -3.47
CA SER A 119 -1.75 -5.51 -3.32
C SER A 119 -1.32 -5.47 -1.84
N ALA A 120 -0.01 -5.49 -1.60
CA ALA A 120 0.60 -5.20 -0.33
C ALA A 120 0.94 -3.70 -0.23
N MET A 121 0.56 -3.07 0.89
CA MET A 121 0.95 -1.71 1.25
C MET A 121 2.22 -1.75 2.11
N VAL A 122 3.21 -0.96 1.74
CA VAL A 122 4.51 -0.86 2.42
C VAL A 122 4.71 0.58 2.87
N SER A 123 5.15 0.79 4.12
CA SER A 123 5.54 2.11 4.60
C SER A 123 6.86 2.09 5.36
N ASP A 124 7.75 3.06 5.07
CA ASP A 124 9.05 3.26 5.74
C ASP A 124 8.97 3.55 7.25
N ALA A 125 7.83 4.09 7.71
CA ALA A 125 7.56 4.40 9.10
C ALA A 125 6.19 3.87 9.55
N PHE A 126 5.91 4.00 10.84
CA PHE A 126 4.63 3.57 11.39
C PHE A 126 3.49 4.55 11.01
N PHE A 127 2.25 4.06 10.97
CA PHE A 127 1.05 4.87 10.89
C PHE A 127 0.65 5.39 12.29
N PRO A 128 0.57 6.73 12.51
CA PRO A 128 0.19 7.27 13.81
C PRO A 128 -1.26 6.97 14.22
N PHE A 129 -2.14 6.75 13.24
CA PHE A 129 -3.56 6.42 13.40
C PHE A 129 -4.01 5.45 12.30
N ARG A 130 -5.23 4.90 12.44
CA ARG A 130 -5.78 3.95 11.44
C ARG A 130 -6.03 4.56 10.06
N ASP A 131 -6.25 5.86 9.99
CA ASP A 131 -6.59 6.60 8.77
C ASP A 131 -5.61 6.37 7.61
N GLY A 132 -4.32 6.30 7.89
CA GLY A 132 -3.31 6.02 6.87
C GLY A 132 -3.42 4.62 6.28
N VAL A 133 -3.74 3.60 7.09
CA VAL A 133 -3.97 2.23 6.60
C VAL A 133 -5.33 2.12 5.91
N ASP A 134 -6.33 2.85 6.40
CA ASP A 134 -7.67 2.88 5.81
C ASP A 134 -7.64 3.38 4.35
N VAL A 135 -6.67 4.21 3.96
CA VAL A 135 -6.46 4.60 2.55
C VAL A 135 -6.30 3.37 1.66
N GLY A 136 -5.38 2.46 2.03
CA GLY A 136 -5.14 1.24 1.25
C GLY A 136 -6.29 0.23 1.38
N ILE A 137 -6.86 0.07 2.59
CA ILE A 137 -7.98 -0.85 2.83
C ILE A 137 -9.17 -0.54 1.91
N ARG A 138 -9.51 0.74 1.72
CA ARG A 138 -10.60 1.16 0.83
C ARG A 138 -10.37 0.80 -0.65
N GLU A 139 -9.13 0.57 -1.04
CA GLU A 139 -8.73 0.14 -2.38
C GLU A 139 -8.60 -1.38 -2.51
N GLY A 140 -8.82 -2.12 -1.41
CA GLY A 140 -8.84 -3.57 -1.39
C GLY A 140 -7.45 -4.22 -1.28
N ILE A 141 -6.47 -3.56 -0.66
CA ILE A 141 -5.19 -4.22 -0.33
C ILE A 141 -5.42 -5.48 0.51
N SER A 142 -4.49 -6.44 0.46
CA SER A 142 -4.58 -7.66 1.28
C SER A 142 -3.53 -7.72 2.38
N ALA A 143 -2.45 -6.95 2.30
CA ALA A 143 -1.37 -6.97 3.27
C ALA A 143 -0.79 -5.59 3.56
N VAL A 144 -0.28 -5.41 4.78
CA VAL A 144 0.42 -4.19 5.22
C VAL A 144 1.75 -4.57 5.88
N ILE A 145 2.83 -3.87 5.54
CA ILE A 145 4.12 -3.95 6.22
C ILE A 145 4.56 -2.55 6.65
N GLN A 146 4.91 -2.42 7.93
CA GLN A 146 5.44 -1.20 8.53
C GLN A 146 6.42 -1.54 9.66
N PRO A 147 7.16 -0.58 10.24
CA PRO A 147 8.04 -0.84 11.37
C PRO A 147 7.35 -1.22 12.69
N GLY A 148 6.15 -0.70 12.92
CA GLY A 148 5.50 -0.68 14.24
C GLY A 148 6.15 0.36 15.19
N GLY A 149 5.59 0.47 16.40
CA GLY A 149 6.06 1.38 17.44
C GLY A 149 5.21 2.65 17.62
N SER A 150 3.97 2.65 17.13
CA SER A 150 2.98 3.69 17.41
C SER A 150 2.28 3.42 18.74
N GLU A 151 1.96 4.46 19.52
CA GLU A 151 1.07 4.32 20.68
C GLU A 151 -0.34 3.83 20.27
N ASN A 152 -0.73 4.09 19.03
CA ASN A 152 -2.02 3.72 18.47
C ASN A 152 -1.96 2.54 17.49
N ASP A 153 -0.89 1.74 17.50
CA ASP A 153 -0.75 0.58 16.60
C ASP A 153 -1.96 -0.38 16.70
N TYR A 154 -2.63 -0.43 17.87
CA TYR A 154 -3.84 -1.24 18.06
C TYR A 154 -4.96 -0.85 17.08
N GLN A 155 -5.09 0.43 16.73
CA GLN A 155 -6.12 0.91 15.80
C GLN A 155 -5.85 0.40 14.39
N SER A 156 -4.59 0.42 13.95
CA SER A 156 -4.19 -0.08 12.64
C SER A 156 -4.36 -1.61 12.54
N ILE A 157 -4.05 -2.34 13.62
CA ILE A 157 -4.31 -3.79 13.70
C ILE A 157 -5.81 -4.07 13.63
N GLU A 158 -6.64 -3.35 14.39
CA GLU A 158 -8.10 -3.52 14.35
C GLU A 158 -8.65 -3.22 12.97
N ALA A 159 -8.25 -2.12 12.33
CA ALA A 159 -8.64 -1.78 10.97
C ALA A 159 -8.31 -2.89 9.97
N CYS A 160 -7.09 -3.46 10.06
CA CYS A 160 -6.70 -4.58 9.21
C CYS A 160 -7.57 -5.82 9.46
N ASN A 161 -7.82 -6.17 10.72
CA ASN A 161 -8.65 -7.31 11.09
C ASN A 161 -10.10 -7.15 10.63
N GLU A 162 -10.68 -5.94 10.75
CA GLU A 162 -12.03 -5.60 10.28
C GLU A 162 -12.18 -5.83 8.76
N ALA A 163 -11.09 -5.66 8.01
CA ALA A 163 -11.05 -5.78 6.56
C ALA A 163 -10.44 -7.08 6.02
N ASP A 164 -10.15 -8.06 6.89
CA ASP A 164 -9.42 -9.30 6.54
C ASP A 164 -8.06 -9.05 5.84
N VAL A 165 -7.37 -7.99 6.26
CA VAL A 165 -6.03 -7.61 5.80
C VAL A 165 -5.00 -8.11 6.81
N THR A 166 -3.90 -8.71 6.34
CA THR A 166 -2.79 -9.08 7.23
C THR A 166 -1.85 -7.90 7.45
N MET A 167 -1.17 -7.87 8.59
CA MET A 167 -0.17 -6.86 8.91
C MET A 167 1.06 -7.49 9.55
N VAL A 168 2.24 -7.06 9.13
CA VAL A 168 3.52 -7.47 9.73
C VAL A 168 4.36 -6.26 10.10
N TYR A 169 5.16 -6.43 11.15
CA TYR A 169 6.14 -5.47 11.61
C TYR A 169 7.55 -5.87 11.20
N THR A 170 8.32 -4.87 10.75
CA THR A 170 9.76 -5.04 10.47
C THR A 170 10.62 -4.79 11.73
N GLY A 171 10.08 -4.11 12.75
CA GLY A 171 10.80 -3.76 13.98
C GLY A 171 11.92 -2.72 13.82
N GLN A 172 12.13 -2.18 12.62
CA GLN A 172 13.11 -1.12 12.35
C GLN A 172 12.56 -0.16 11.28
N ARG A 173 12.75 1.14 11.49
CA ARG A 173 12.37 2.17 10.51
C ARG A 173 13.39 2.23 9.36
N SER A 174 12.92 2.56 8.16
CA SER A 174 13.76 2.71 6.96
C SER A 174 13.73 4.15 6.46
N PHE A 175 14.21 5.10 7.27
CA PHE A 175 14.28 6.50 6.82
C PHE A 175 15.45 6.71 5.86
N LYS A 176 15.17 7.41 4.76
CA LYS A 176 16.19 7.90 3.83
C LYS A 176 15.94 9.38 3.56
N HIS A 177 16.94 10.19 3.89
CA HIS A 177 16.99 11.63 3.61
C HIS A 177 17.59 11.89 2.24
#